data_AF-A0A535LX54-F1
#
_entry.id   AF-A0A535LX54-F1
#
_cell.length_a   1.000
_cell.length_b   1.000
_cell.length_c   1.000
_cell.angle_alpha   90.00
_cell.angle_beta   90.00
_cell.angle_gamma   90.00
#
_symmetry.space_group_name_H-M   'P 1'
#
loop_
_entity.id
_entity.type
_entity.pdbx_description
1 polymer ?
#
loop_
_entity_poly.entity_id
_entity_poly.type
_entity_poly.pdbx_seq_one_letter_code
_entity_poly.pdbx_strand_id
1 'polypeptide(L)'
;MEHRYALIVGIDNYNDTAHFIPLPFAQADARALYELLVDPERGGWNPEDVIFLSGDVATRDEIESQLRELCLVRARPGDLVLFYFAGNAFLDPATRDGYLALRTTRIDQPVTGLHVPTFVDHYLY
;
A
#
# COMPACT_ATOMS: atom_id res chain seq x y z
N MET A 1 12.41 -14.72 -17.02
CA MET A 1 11.19 -14.07 -17.52
C MET A 1 10.94 -12.92 -16.56
N GLU A 2 10.58 -11.74 -17.07
CA GLU A 2 10.28 -10.58 -16.23
C GLU A 2 8.87 -10.77 -15.64
N HIS A 3 8.79 -11.05 -14.34
CA HIS A 3 7.53 -11.14 -13.61
C HIS A 3 7.08 -9.75 -13.15
N ARG A 4 5.76 -9.60 -12.96
CA ARG A 4 5.14 -8.36 -12.52
C ARG A 4 4.30 -8.65 -11.28
N TYR A 5 4.65 -8.02 -10.17
CA TYR A 5 3.98 -8.15 -8.89
C TYR A 5 3.37 -6.83 -8.47
N ALA A 6 2.21 -6.86 -7.83
CA ALA A 6 1.61 -5.65 -7.28
C ALA A 6 1.11 -5.84 -5.86
N LEU A 7 1.25 -4.78 -5.05
CA LEU A 7 0.49 -4.58 -3.83
C LEU A 7 -0.27 -3.26 -3.94
N ILE A 8 -1.59 -3.33 -3.87
CA ILE A 8 -2.50 -2.22 -4.13
C ILE A 8 -3.37 -2.01 -2.90
N VAL A 9 -3.28 -0.83 -2.30
CA VAL A 9 -3.88 -0.51 -1.00
C VAL A 9 -4.85 0.67 -1.12
N GLY A 10 -6.06 0.54 -0.58
CA GLY A 10 -7.05 1.62 -0.54
C GLY A 10 -7.69 1.82 0.84
N ILE A 11 -7.65 3.04 1.37
CA ILE A 11 -8.20 3.39 2.70
C ILE A 11 -9.16 4.59 2.61
N ASP A 12 -10.46 4.31 2.73
CA ASP A 12 -11.49 5.36 2.73
C ASP A 12 -11.69 6.00 4.11
N ASN A 13 -11.69 5.19 5.17
CA ASN A 13 -12.14 5.58 6.50
C ASN A 13 -11.05 5.36 7.54
N TYR A 14 -11.05 6.24 8.55
CA TYR A 14 -10.04 6.29 9.61
C TYR A 14 -10.73 6.38 10.97
N ASN A 15 -10.17 5.71 11.98
CA ASN A 15 -10.66 5.77 13.35
C ASN A 15 -10.40 7.14 13.99
N ASP A 16 -9.26 7.76 13.65
CA ASP A 16 -8.90 9.10 14.09
C ASP A 16 -9.58 10.16 13.20
N THR A 17 -10.90 10.26 13.34
CA THR A 17 -11.75 11.17 12.55
C THR A 17 -11.53 12.64 12.86
N ALA A 18 -10.82 12.97 13.94
CA ALA A 18 -10.45 14.34 14.28
C ALA A 18 -9.32 14.87 13.38
N HIS A 19 -8.48 13.98 12.84
CA HIS A 19 -7.29 14.36 12.08
C HIS A 19 -7.31 13.88 10.63
N PHE A 20 -7.99 12.77 10.33
CA PHE A 20 -8.10 12.24 8.98
C PHE A 20 -9.53 12.40 8.45
N ILE A 21 -9.64 13.09 7.31
CA ILE A 21 -10.90 13.17 6.58
C ILE A 21 -11.14 11.86 5.81
N PRO A 22 -12.37 11.33 5.79
CA PRO A 22 -12.70 10.20 4.93
C PRO A 22 -12.49 10.54 3.45
N LEU A 23 -12.00 9.58 2.68
CA LEU A 23 -11.75 9.69 1.25
C LEU A 23 -12.62 8.66 0.51
N PRO A 24 -13.86 9.00 0.09
CA PRO A 24 -14.86 8.02 -0.36
C PRO A 24 -14.53 7.31 -1.69
N PHE A 25 -13.40 7.61 -2.31
CA PHE A 25 -12.98 7.06 -3.60
C PHE A 25 -11.67 6.28 -3.53
N ALA A 26 -10.95 6.28 -2.40
CA ALA A 26 -9.62 5.68 -2.33
C ALA A 26 -9.65 4.16 -2.57
N GLN A 27 -10.62 3.45 -1.99
CA GLN A 27 -10.83 2.03 -2.24
C GLN A 27 -11.32 1.76 -3.66
N ALA A 28 -12.17 2.62 -4.22
CA ALA A 28 -12.66 2.50 -5.58
C ALA A 28 -11.53 2.65 -6.61
N ASP A 29 -10.65 3.64 -6.41
CA ASP A 29 -9.47 3.88 -7.25
C ASP A 29 -8.49 2.70 -7.18
N ALA A 30 -8.17 2.24 -5.97
CA ALA A 30 -7.32 1.06 -5.77
C ALA A 30 -7.91 -0.20 -6.43
N ARG A 31 -9.22 -0.43 -6.29
CA ARG A 31 -9.90 -1.54 -6.92
C ARG A 31 -9.90 -1.44 -8.45
N ALA A 32 -10.14 -0.25 -9.00
CA ALA A 32 -10.11 -0.04 -10.45
C ALA A 32 -8.72 -0.33 -11.04
N LEU A 33 -7.65 0.03 -10.33
CA LEU A 33 -6.29 -0.31 -10.74
C LEU A 33 -6.04 -1.83 -10.67
N TYR A 34 -6.47 -2.50 -9.61
CA TYR A 34 -6.41 -3.97 -9.52
C TYR A 34 -7.09 -4.63 -10.72
N GLU A 35 -8.35 -4.26 -10.98
CA GLU A 35 -9.15 -4.81 -12.08
C GLU A 35 -8.48 -4.56 -13.45
N LEU A 36 -7.89 -3.37 -13.66
CA LEU A 36 -7.15 -3.04 -14.88
C LEU A 36 -5.89 -3.91 -15.08
N LEU A 37 -5.13 -4.17 -14.02
CA LEU A 37 -3.86 -4.91 -14.11
C LEU A 37 -4.09 -6.40 -14.42
N VAL A 38 -5.11 -7.01 -13.82
CA VAL A 38 -5.40 -8.44 -14.00
C VAL A 38 -6.25 -8.75 -15.24
N ASP A 39 -6.81 -7.72 -15.89
CA ASP A 39 -7.57 -7.87 -17.14
C ASP A 39 -6.67 -8.43 -18.26
N PRO A 40 -6.97 -9.60 -18.84
CA PRO A 40 -6.15 -10.24 -19.88
C PRO A 40 -6.01 -9.44 -21.18
N GLU A 41 -6.99 -8.59 -21.50
CA GLU A 41 -6.98 -7.76 -22.72
C GLU A 41 -6.28 -6.41 -22.49
N ARG A 42 -5.99 -6.06 -21.23
CA ARG A 42 -5.35 -4.80 -20.85
C ARG A 42 -4.01 -5.05 -20.18
N GLY A 43 -4.00 -5.19 -18.84
CA GLY A 43 -2.76 -5.35 -18.08
C GLY A 43 -2.11 -6.70 -18.33
N GLY A 44 -2.89 -7.77 -18.33
CA GLY A 44 -2.43 -9.15 -18.51
C GLY A 44 -1.53 -9.66 -17.39
N TRP A 45 -1.60 -9.07 -16.18
CA TRP A 45 -0.84 -9.54 -15.02
C TRP A 45 -1.52 -10.78 -14.47
N ASN A 46 -0.72 -11.73 -13.97
CA ASN A 46 -1.27 -12.91 -13.32
C ASN A 46 -2.00 -12.49 -12.03
N PRO A 47 -3.29 -12.84 -11.84
CA PRO A 47 -4.04 -12.45 -10.65
C PRO A 47 -3.40 -12.88 -9.32
N GLU A 48 -2.68 -14.01 -9.30
CA GLU A 48 -1.96 -14.50 -8.11
C GLU A 48 -0.72 -13.65 -7.75
N ASP A 49 -0.30 -12.77 -8.65
CA ASP A 49 0.83 -11.86 -8.47
C ASP A 49 0.38 -10.44 -8.09
N VAL A 50 -0.93 -10.17 -8.05
CA VAL A 50 -1.52 -8.86 -7.76
C VAL A 50 -2.36 -8.94 -6.48
N ILE A 51 -1.86 -8.33 -5.41
CA ILE A 51 -2.53 -8.32 -4.10
C ILE A 51 -3.29 -7.01 -3.93
N PHE A 52 -4.57 -7.10 -3.59
CA PHE A 52 -5.42 -5.95 -3.26
C PHE A 52 -5.85 -6.00 -1.79
N LEU A 53 -5.51 -4.96 -1.04
CA LEU A 53 -5.88 -4.78 0.37
C LEU A 53 -6.71 -3.50 0.53
N SER A 54 -7.84 -3.57 1.22
CA SER A 54 -8.67 -2.40 1.46
C SER A 54 -9.33 -2.41 2.84
N GLY A 55 -9.62 -1.21 3.36
CA GLY A 55 -10.39 -1.05 4.59
C GLY A 55 -9.79 -1.81 5.78
N ASP A 56 -10.58 -2.70 6.39
CA ASP A 56 -10.23 -3.37 7.64
C ASP A 56 -9.12 -4.42 7.48
N VAL A 57 -8.95 -4.98 6.28
CA VAL A 57 -7.90 -5.98 6.01
C VAL A 57 -6.56 -5.36 5.64
N ALA A 58 -6.53 -4.07 5.26
CA ALA A 58 -5.32 -3.30 4.98
C ALA A 58 -4.62 -2.84 6.27
N THR A 59 -4.29 -3.80 7.14
CA THR A 59 -3.56 -3.56 8.38
C THR A 59 -2.07 -3.33 8.11
N ARG A 60 -1.36 -2.68 9.05
CA ARG A 60 0.09 -2.44 8.92
C ARG A 60 0.85 -3.76 8.75
N ASP A 61 0.54 -4.72 9.62
CA ASP A 61 1.21 -6.02 9.63
C ASP A 61 0.97 -6.81 8.33
N GLU A 62 -0.26 -6.77 7.79
CA GLU A 62 -0.56 -7.41 6.50
C GLU A 62 0.20 -6.73 5.35
N ILE A 63 0.19 -5.40 5.28
CA ILE A 63 0.91 -4.65 4.24
C ILE A 63 2.42 -4.95 4.31
N GLU A 64 3.03 -4.89 5.49
CA GLU A 64 4.45 -5.20 5.69
C GLU A 64 4.79 -6.65 5.34
N SER A 65 3.91 -7.60 5.68
CA SER A 65 4.06 -9.02 5.33
C SER A 65 4.05 -9.22 3.81
N GLN A 66 3.08 -8.62 3.10
CA GLN A 66 2.99 -8.73 1.65
C GLN A 66 4.15 -8.06 0.92
N LEU A 67 4.60 -6.89 1.41
CA LEU A 67 5.79 -6.23 0.87
C LEU A 67 7.04 -7.09 1.02
N ARG A 68 7.23 -7.71 2.19
CA ARG A 68 8.34 -8.64 2.41
C ARG A 68 8.28 -9.82 1.45
N GLU A 69 7.12 -10.44 1.30
CA GLU A 69 6.94 -11.58 0.41
C GLU A 69 7.25 -11.20 -1.06
N LEU A 70 6.63 -10.12 -1.55
CA LEU A 70 6.84 -9.68 -2.94
C LEU A 70 8.28 -9.27 -3.20
N CYS A 71 8.83 -8.36 -2.39
CA CYS A 71 10.13 -7.74 -2.68
C CYS A 71 11.32 -8.63 -2.31
N LEU A 72 11.26 -9.38 -1.20
CA LEU A 72 12.42 -10.10 -0.66
C LEU A 72 12.39 -11.61 -0.94
N VAL A 73 11.20 -12.20 -1.14
CA VAL A 73 11.07 -13.65 -1.35
C VAL A 73 10.85 -13.98 -2.81
N ARG A 74 9.90 -13.31 -3.48
CA ARG A 74 9.46 -13.64 -4.84
C ARG A 74 10.26 -12.94 -5.93
N ALA A 75 10.38 -11.61 -5.86
CA ALA A 75 11.02 -10.82 -6.90
C ALA A 75 12.49 -11.20 -7.14
N ARG A 76 12.91 -11.12 -8.39
CA ARG A 76 14.27 -11.36 -8.85
C ARG A 76 14.76 -10.17 -9.70
N PRO A 77 16.08 -10.04 -9.92
CA PRO A 77 16.61 -8.98 -10.78
C PRO A 77 15.93 -8.99 -12.16
N GLY A 78 15.36 -7.85 -12.55
CA GLY A 78 14.62 -7.66 -13.80
C GLY A 78 13.09 -7.74 -13.65
N ASP A 79 12.58 -8.19 -12.51
CA ASP A 79 11.13 -8.16 -12.23
C ASP A 79 10.65 -6.76 -11.87
N LEU A 80 9.35 -6.51 -12.06
CA LEU A 80 8.67 -5.29 -11.65
C LEU A 80 7.84 -5.56 -10.39
N VAL A 81 8.02 -4.74 -9.35
CA VAL A 81 7.11 -4.69 -8.20
C VAL A 81 6.44 -3.31 -8.16
N LEU A 82 5.12 -3.28 -8.23
CA LEU A 82 4.30 -2.07 -8.12
C LEU A 82 3.69 -2.00 -6.71
N PHE A 83 4.00 -0.95 -5.97
CA PHE A 83 3.25 -0.58 -4.78
C PHE A 83 2.36 0.63 -5.09
N TYR A 84 1.05 0.47 -4.90
CA TYR A 84 0.08 1.55 -5.06
C TYR A 84 -0.68 1.77 -3.75
N PHE A 85 -0.82 3.03 -3.35
CA PHE A 85 -1.57 3.42 -2.16
C PHE A 85 -2.48 4.60 -2.47
N ALA A 86 -3.76 4.47 -2.10
CA ALA A 86 -4.74 5.55 -2.07
C ALA A 86 -5.25 5.74 -0.63
N GLY A 87 -5.06 6.94 -0.07
CA GLY A 87 -5.41 7.26 1.31
C GLY A 87 -4.79 8.58 1.78
N ASN A 88 -5.00 8.91 3.05
CA ASN A 88 -4.34 10.04 3.70
C ASN A 88 -2.86 9.74 3.95
N ALA A 89 -2.04 10.78 3.90
CA ALA A 89 -0.65 10.74 4.30
C ALA A 89 -0.33 11.99 5.12
N PHE A 90 0.67 11.89 5.99
CA PHE A 90 1.07 13.00 6.86
C PHE A 90 2.58 12.95 7.15
N LEU A 91 3.10 14.06 7.68
CA LEU A 91 4.48 14.15 8.14
C LEU A 91 4.50 14.07 9.66
N ASP A 92 5.44 13.31 10.22
CA ASP A 92 5.76 13.40 11.64
C ASP A 92 6.33 14.81 11.93
N PRO A 93 5.77 15.56 12.89
CA PRO A 93 6.21 16.93 13.15
C PRO A 93 7.62 17.02 13.74
N ALA A 94 8.12 15.96 14.39
CA ALA A 94 9.44 15.90 15.02
C ALA A 94 10.52 15.49 14.01
N THR A 95 10.29 14.44 13.21
CA THR A 95 11.31 13.93 12.28
C THR A 95 11.16 14.46 10.85
N ARG A 96 9.96 14.92 10.50
CA ARG A 96 9.51 15.24 9.12
C ARG A 96 9.44 14.02 8.20
N ASP A 97 9.45 12.81 8.74
CA ASP A 97 9.27 11.59 7.97
C ASP A 97 7.82 11.45 7.48
N GLY A 98 7.65 10.89 6.30
CA GLY A 98 6.35 10.64 5.70
C GLY A 98 5.72 9.33 6.18
N TYR A 99 4.41 9.38 6.44
CA TYR A 99 3.60 8.23 6.82
C TYR A 99 2.37 8.12 5.93
N LEU A 100 2.05 6.89 5.51
CA LEU A 100 0.75 6.57 4.92
C LEU A 100 -0.20 6.17 6.04
N ALA A 101 -1.33 6.86 6.17
CA ALA A 101 -2.31 6.59 7.20
C ALA A 101 -3.15 5.36 6.84
N LEU A 102 -3.27 4.44 7.78
CA LEU A 102 -4.15 3.27 7.71
C LEU A 102 -5.39 3.53 8.57
N ARG A 103 -6.39 2.67 8.48
CA ARG A 103 -7.66 2.82 9.21
C ARG A 103 -7.47 3.05 10.71
N THR A 104 -6.50 2.38 11.32
CA THR A 104 -6.23 2.43 12.77
C THR A 104 -5.14 3.43 13.15
N THR A 105 -4.57 4.15 12.18
CA THR A 105 -3.51 5.13 12.44
C THR A 105 -4.02 6.26 13.33
N ARG A 106 -3.18 6.67 14.28
CA ARG A 106 -3.40 7.83 15.12
C ARG A 106 -2.27 8.82 14.90
N ILE A 107 -2.61 10.10 14.71
CA ILE A 107 -1.59 11.12 14.43
C ILE A 107 -0.64 11.36 15.61
N ASP A 108 -1.10 11.10 16.84
CA ASP A 108 -0.31 11.20 18.07
C ASP A 108 0.64 10.00 18.27
N GLN A 109 0.48 8.94 17.48
CA GLN A 109 1.35 7.77 17.46
C GLN A 109 1.69 7.39 16.02
N PRO A 110 2.52 8.19 15.31
CA PRO A 110 2.78 8.03 13.87
C PRO A 110 3.21 6.62 13.45
N VAL A 111 3.90 5.88 14.32
CA VAL A 111 4.30 4.47 14.13
C VAL A 111 3.13 3.50 13.87
N THR A 112 1.89 3.93 14.11
CA THR A 112 0.67 3.18 13.75
C THR A 112 0.28 3.30 12.28
N GLY A 113 0.93 4.18 11.52
CA GLY A 113 0.88 4.23 10.05
C GLY A 113 2.05 3.49 9.39
N LEU A 114 2.09 3.49 8.06
CA LEU A 114 3.21 2.93 7.30
C LEU A 114 4.31 3.98 7.12
N HIS A 115 5.48 3.74 7.72
CA HIS A 115 6.62 4.65 7.65
C HIS A 115 7.34 4.57 6.30
N VAL A 116 7.25 5.63 5.49
CA VAL A 116 7.73 5.62 4.09
C VAL A 116 9.25 5.50 3.99
N PRO A 117 10.10 6.23 4.75
CA PRO A 117 11.55 6.06 4.70
C PRO A 117 11.99 4.61 4.96
N THR A 118 11.46 3.97 6.02
CA THR A 118 11.78 2.55 6.31
C THR A 118 11.34 1.63 5.19
N PHE A 119 10.17 1.88 4.59
CA PHE A 119 9.70 1.14 3.41
C PHE A 119 10.68 1.24 2.24
N VAL A 120 11.12 2.45 1.90
CA VAL A 120 12.06 2.67 0.80
C VAL A 120 13.41 1.99 1.09
N ASP A 121 13.96 2.19 2.29
CA ASP A 121 15.27 1.66 2.67
C ASP A 121 15.32 0.12 2.71
N HIS A 122 14.21 -0.54 3.04
CA HIS A 122 14.16 -2.01 3.14
C HIS A 122 13.90 -2.72 1.82
N TYR A 123 13.23 -2.06 0.87
CA TYR A 123 12.68 -2.75 -0.30
C TYR A 123 13.12 -2.18 -1.64
N LEU A 124 13.64 -0.95 -1.70
CA LEU A 124 13.96 -0.26 -2.95
C LEU A 124 15.46 -0.03 -3.18
N TYR A 125 16.33 -0.43 -2.23
CA TYR A 125 17.79 -0.29 -2.33
C TYR A 125 18.53 -1.59 -2.00
#